data_AF-A0A7J4FYD0-F1
#
_entry.id   AF-A0A7J4FYD0-F1
#
_cell.length_a   1.000
_cell.length_b   1.000
_cell.length_c   1.000
_cell.angle_alpha   90.00
_cell.angle_beta   90.00
_cell.angle_gamma   90.00
#
_symmetry.space_group_name_H-M   'P 1'
#
loop_
_entity.id
_entity.type
_entity.pdbx_description
1 polymer ?
#
loop_
_entity_poly.entity_id
_entity_poly.type
_entity_poly.pdbx_seq_one_letter_code
_entity_poly.pdbx_strand_id
1 'polypeptide(L)'
;MQTTEMYDEALDKALYALDNLCDELDGLDDMQERIERLLDTESGGSIEKRLSSVKERLIELGTTIVEPLTDYLYDPDSCGSIIAADVLGEIGISSAVPALIDALETDSEGLCECASEALVKIGTPAVQPLIDRINDRLDNPEIDEYGHKIGTIYAIDALSMIQDQRSFYFMVELLDRFEGDDEYLLNLEHLCGCFQDQRNPEIIPRLRAIAEEYRNDSGDFIHISTEAEHSITRLETDQVIQSEDWTIYGCCRICRNYDHGEEVCLISGGYEARDTFCFECEPGDAFDCEVCQTDDCDIYNLPLVYTDIRYRLDQEESVDEFAITNMRSDSDTGSIRIANDFMELILDSTTVDILSELKEFLKGDGDSLSTGVSFLIGCDEVGGTLVRNGDCTVAVCDEPEPWSELELKLDSGIINALIQIIDTQRFLLLCDSYRRLDDFREWQKDADSRVRESMEAGETAVTEPVPECDHEFELLKEHKKYTVYKCRRCGETRKEF
;
A
#
# COMPACT_ATOMS: atom_id res chain seq x y z
N MET A 1 -20.80 11.14 -45.88
CA MET A 1 -21.01 12.61 -45.92
C MET A 1 -21.85 13.05 -44.74
N GLN A 2 -23.16 12.75 -44.68
CA GLN A 2 -23.99 13.18 -43.53
C GLN A 2 -23.54 12.64 -42.16
N THR A 3 -23.05 11.40 -42.08
CA THR A 3 -22.52 10.85 -40.82
C THR A 3 -21.22 11.54 -40.41
N THR A 4 -20.25 11.66 -41.32
CA THR A 4 -18.96 12.35 -41.08
C THR A 4 -19.15 13.81 -40.66
N GLU A 5 -20.03 14.56 -41.33
CA GLU A 5 -20.33 15.96 -40.98
C GLU A 5 -20.99 16.09 -39.59
N MET A 6 -21.83 15.13 -39.20
CA MET A 6 -22.44 15.11 -37.86
C MET A 6 -21.42 14.75 -36.76
N TYR A 7 -20.44 13.88 -37.05
CA TYR A 7 -19.37 13.53 -36.11
C TYR A 7 -18.39 14.69 -35.91
N ASP A 8 -18.01 15.40 -36.99
CA ASP A 8 -17.16 16.59 -36.91
C ASP A 8 -17.82 17.71 -36.09
N GLU A 9 -19.14 17.90 -36.25
CA GLU A 9 -19.88 18.90 -35.45
C GLU A 9 -20.00 18.51 -33.96
N ALA A 10 -20.10 17.21 -33.65
CA ALA A 10 -20.14 16.72 -32.27
C ALA A 10 -18.77 16.87 -31.59
N LEU A 11 -17.69 16.57 -32.32
CA LEU A 11 -16.30 16.77 -31.91
C LEU A 11 -16.02 18.24 -31.59
N ASP A 12 -16.31 19.14 -32.53
CA ASP A 12 -16.11 20.59 -32.36
C ASP A 12 -16.88 21.12 -31.14
N LYS A 13 -18.11 20.66 -30.93
CA LYS A 13 -18.92 21.07 -29.76
C LYS A 13 -18.39 20.51 -28.44
N ALA A 14 -17.75 19.36 -28.43
CA ALA A 14 -17.18 18.76 -27.23
C ALA A 14 -15.91 19.49 -26.83
N LEU A 15 -15.00 19.72 -27.78
CA LEU A 15 -13.77 20.50 -27.57
C LEU A 15 -14.09 21.94 -27.16
N TYR A 16 -15.05 22.60 -27.81
CA TYR A 16 -15.48 23.94 -27.39
C TYR A 16 -16.03 23.97 -25.96
N ALA A 17 -16.70 22.89 -25.53
CA ALA A 17 -17.22 22.82 -24.17
C ALA A 17 -16.11 22.59 -23.14
N LEU A 18 -15.05 21.88 -23.53
CA LEU A 18 -13.82 21.75 -22.75
C LEU A 18 -13.11 23.10 -22.63
N ASP A 19 -12.83 23.79 -23.75
CA ASP A 19 -12.18 25.11 -23.74
C ASP A 19 -12.93 26.13 -22.87
N ASN A 20 -14.25 26.20 -23.01
CA ASN A 20 -15.08 27.11 -22.21
C ASN A 20 -15.15 26.72 -20.72
N LEU A 21 -14.94 25.44 -20.40
CA LEU A 21 -14.78 25.01 -19.01
C LEU A 21 -13.40 25.44 -18.49
N CYS A 22 -12.36 25.28 -19.30
CA CYS A 22 -11.01 25.72 -18.98
C CYS A 22 -10.94 27.23 -18.73
N ASP A 23 -11.50 28.06 -19.61
CA ASP A 23 -11.55 29.52 -19.45
C ASP A 23 -12.22 29.96 -18.13
N GLU A 24 -13.19 29.19 -17.63
CA GLU A 24 -13.87 29.47 -16.37
C GLU A 24 -13.07 29.01 -15.15
N LEU A 25 -12.28 27.95 -15.31
CA LEU A 25 -11.36 27.45 -14.30
C LEU A 25 -10.12 28.37 -14.18
N ASP A 26 -9.63 28.89 -15.31
CA ASP A 26 -8.48 29.81 -15.41
C ASP A 26 -8.66 31.13 -14.62
N GLY A 27 -9.90 31.49 -14.29
CA GLY A 27 -10.23 32.66 -13.48
C GLY A 27 -10.17 32.44 -11.95
N LEU A 28 -9.76 31.26 -11.49
CA LEU A 28 -9.80 30.87 -10.08
C LEU A 28 -8.38 30.67 -9.54
N ASP A 29 -8.07 31.25 -8.38
CA ASP A 29 -6.81 30.99 -7.68
C ASP A 29 -6.74 29.49 -7.25
N ASP A 30 -5.54 28.90 -7.33
CA ASP A 30 -5.22 27.53 -6.91
C ASP A 30 -5.98 26.44 -7.71
N MET A 31 -5.64 26.34 -9.00
CA MET A 31 -6.39 25.58 -10.01
C MET A 31 -6.12 24.08 -10.02
N GLN A 32 -4.86 23.65 -9.93
CA GLN A 32 -4.47 22.24 -10.04
C GLN A 32 -5.02 21.44 -8.85
N GLU A 33 -4.80 21.92 -7.62
CA GLU A 33 -5.33 21.30 -6.40
C GLU A 33 -6.86 21.27 -6.38
N ARG A 34 -7.52 22.23 -7.04
CA ARG A 34 -8.99 22.20 -7.21
C ARG A 34 -9.44 21.17 -8.20
N ILE A 35 -8.75 20.97 -9.33
CA ILE A 35 -9.16 20.00 -10.33
C ILE A 35 -9.01 18.59 -9.76
N GLU A 36 -7.89 18.27 -9.12
CA GLU A 36 -7.69 17.01 -8.40
C GLU A 36 -8.85 16.73 -7.43
N ARG A 37 -9.17 17.71 -6.56
CA ARG A 37 -10.33 17.61 -5.65
C ARG A 37 -11.67 17.41 -6.37
N LEU A 38 -11.83 17.92 -7.59
CA LEU A 38 -13.04 17.77 -8.42
C LEU A 38 -13.08 16.43 -9.18
N LEU A 39 -11.93 15.81 -9.44
CA LEU A 39 -11.85 14.45 -9.98
C LEU A 39 -12.31 13.43 -8.93
N ASP A 40 -12.03 13.69 -7.65
CA ASP A 40 -12.25 12.76 -6.54
C ASP A 40 -13.62 12.84 -5.85
N THR A 41 -14.43 13.89 -6.08
CA THR A 41 -15.63 14.16 -5.27
C THR A 41 -16.98 13.95 -5.99
N GLU A 42 -17.88 13.18 -5.37
CA GLU A 42 -19.34 13.17 -5.65
C GLU A 42 -20.07 14.37 -5.01
N SER A 43 -19.46 15.55 -5.00
CA SER A 43 -20.07 16.75 -4.42
C SER A 43 -21.07 17.38 -5.40
N GLY A 44 -21.92 18.27 -4.90
CA GLY A 44 -23.11 18.81 -5.55
C GLY A 44 -22.92 20.09 -6.36
N GLY A 45 -21.69 20.41 -6.77
CA GLY A 45 -21.28 21.66 -7.40
C GLY A 45 -21.84 21.88 -8.81
N SER A 46 -22.03 23.14 -9.21
CA SER A 46 -22.45 23.47 -10.58
C SER A 46 -21.33 23.29 -11.61
N ILE A 47 -20.06 23.38 -11.18
CA ILE A 47 -18.88 23.18 -12.03
C ILE A 47 -18.61 21.68 -12.20
N GLU A 48 -18.68 20.89 -11.12
CA GLU A 48 -18.56 19.42 -11.12
C GLU A 48 -19.50 18.78 -12.13
N LYS A 49 -20.81 19.10 -12.07
CA LYS A 49 -21.80 18.58 -13.03
C LYS A 49 -21.48 18.91 -14.49
N ARG A 50 -20.85 20.06 -14.74
CA ARG A 50 -20.44 20.46 -16.09
C ARG A 50 -19.19 19.71 -16.51
N LEU A 51 -18.22 19.54 -15.61
CA LEU A 51 -17.03 18.72 -15.84
C LEU A 51 -17.43 17.29 -16.20
N SER A 52 -18.27 16.63 -15.39
CA SER A 52 -18.78 15.29 -15.69
C SER A 52 -19.48 15.24 -17.04
N SER A 53 -20.34 16.22 -17.34
CA SER A 53 -21.04 16.28 -18.63
C SER A 53 -20.10 16.49 -19.83
N VAL A 54 -19.03 17.28 -19.67
CA VAL A 54 -18.01 17.46 -20.71
C VAL A 54 -17.23 16.16 -20.92
N LYS A 55 -16.78 15.51 -19.83
CA LYS A 55 -16.08 14.23 -19.88
C LYS A 55 -16.90 13.14 -20.55
N GLU A 56 -18.16 12.96 -20.14
CA GLU A 56 -19.09 11.99 -20.76
C GLU A 56 -19.16 12.19 -22.28
N ARG A 57 -19.32 13.44 -22.73
CA ARG A 57 -19.38 13.77 -24.16
C ARG A 57 -18.07 13.49 -24.89
N LEU A 58 -16.93 13.70 -24.25
CA LEU A 58 -15.62 13.38 -24.83
C LEU A 58 -15.41 11.87 -24.92
N ILE A 59 -15.75 11.12 -23.87
CA ILE A 59 -15.66 9.65 -23.82
C ILE A 59 -16.56 9.02 -24.89
N GLU A 60 -17.78 9.53 -25.10
CA GLU A 60 -18.72 9.05 -26.12
C GLU A 60 -18.16 9.15 -27.56
N LEU A 61 -17.20 10.03 -27.82
CA LEU A 61 -16.55 10.17 -29.13
C LEU A 61 -15.50 9.09 -29.41
N GLY A 62 -15.07 8.36 -28.37
CA GLY A 62 -14.17 7.21 -28.46
C GLY A 62 -12.85 7.51 -29.17
N THR A 63 -12.45 6.68 -30.14
CA THR A 63 -11.16 6.80 -30.85
C THR A 63 -10.92 8.15 -31.54
N THR A 64 -12.00 8.85 -31.92
CA THR A 64 -11.91 10.07 -32.74
C THR A 64 -11.36 11.27 -31.95
N ILE A 65 -11.50 11.25 -30.62
CA ILE A 65 -11.10 12.34 -29.74
C ILE A 65 -9.66 12.18 -29.22
N VAL A 66 -9.03 11.02 -29.46
CA VAL A 66 -7.69 10.70 -28.94
C VAL A 66 -6.64 11.67 -29.46
N GLU A 67 -6.51 11.83 -30.78
CA GLU A 67 -5.53 12.76 -31.37
C GLU A 67 -5.78 14.22 -30.92
N PRO A 68 -7.03 14.75 -30.95
CA PRO A 68 -7.32 16.06 -30.39
C PRO A 68 -6.96 16.23 -28.91
N LEU A 69 -7.23 15.24 -28.04
CA LEU A 69 -6.90 15.35 -26.61
C LEU A 69 -5.41 15.22 -26.35
N THR A 70 -4.67 14.45 -27.14
CA THR A 70 -3.20 14.41 -27.01
C THR A 70 -2.57 15.78 -27.27
N ASP A 71 -3.19 16.65 -28.08
CA ASP A 71 -2.70 18.02 -28.29
C ASP A 71 -2.81 18.88 -27.00
N TYR A 72 -3.78 18.61 -26.11
CA TYR A 72 -3.92 19.34 -24.84
C TYR A 72 -2.83 19.00 -23.82
N LEU A 73 -2.22 17.81 -23.92
CA LEU A 73 -1.15 17.37 -23.01
C LEU A 73 0.14 18.20 -23.17
N TYR A 74 0.31 18.90 -24.29
CA TYR A 74 1.48 19.76 -24.55
C TYR A 74 1.35 21.17 -23.98
N ASP A 75 0.31 21.43 -23.19
CA ASP A 75 0.11 22.66 -22.43
C ASP A 75 -0.03 22.30 -20.94
N PRO A 76 1.08 21.89 -20.28
CA PRO A 76 1.03 21.22 -18.98
C PRO A 76 0.40 22.06 -17.88
N ASP A 77 0.53 23.39 -17.96
CA ASP A 77 -0.05 24.34 -17.00
C ASP A 77 -1.56 24.56 -17.21
N SER A 78 -2.13 24.08 -18.31
CA SER A 78 -3.56 24.23 -18.59
C SER A 78 -4.37 23.20 -17.82
N CYS A 79 -5.48 23.63 -17.22
CA CYS A 79 -6.49 22.70 -16.69
C CYS A 79 -7.00 21.69 -17.74
N GLY A 80 -6.90 22.02 -19.03
CA GLY A 80 -7.26 21.13 -20.13
C GLY A 80 -6.33 19.91 -20.25
N SER A 81 -5.07 20.00 -19.83
CA SER A 81 -4.11 18.88 -19.89
C SER A 81 -4.52 17.75 -18.93
N ILE A 82 -4.85 18.10 -17.69
CA ILE A 82 -5.31 17.17 -16.64
C ILE A 82 -6.61 16.48 -17.06
N ILE A 83 -7.60 17.25 -17.53
CA ILE A 83 -8.87 16.70 -18.01
C ILE A 83 -8.64 15.79 -19.22
N ALA A 84 -7.75 16.18 -20.13
CA ALA A 84 -7.41 15.37 -21.30
C ALA A 84 -6.75 14.04 -20.90
N ALA A 85 -5.78 14.06 -19.97
CA ALA A 85 -5.12 12.86 -19.47
C ALA A 85 -6.13 11.88 -18.86
N ASP A 86 -6.98 12.34 -17.96
CA ASP A 86 -8.02 11.52 -17.34
C ASP A 86 -8.99 10.91 -18.38
N VAL A 87 -9.50 11.74 -19.31
CA VAL A 87 -10.41 11.25 -20.37
C VAL A 87 -9.72 10.25 -21.30
N LEU A 88 -8.44 10.45 -21.63
CA LEU A 88 -7.66 9.51 -22.44
C LEU A 88 -7.50 8.16 -21.74
N GLY A 89 -7.31 8.17 -20.41
CA GLY A 89 -7.30 6.98 -19.56
C GLY A 89 -8.63 6.23 -19.60
N GLU A 90 -9.75 6.94 -19.39
CA GLU A 90 -11.11 6.36 -19.44
C GLU A 90 -11.45 5.79 -20.83
N ILE A 91 -10.96 6.42 -21.90
CA ILE A 91 -11.11 5.92 -23.26
C ILE A 91 -10.30 4.62 -23.47
N GLY A 92 -9.16 4.47 -22.80
CA GLY A 92 -8.38 3.23 -22.75
C GLY A 92 -7.71 2.83 -24.07
N ILE A 93 -7.48 3.79 -24.98
CA ILE A 93 -6.91 3.51 -26.30
C ILE A 93 -5.39 3.67 -26.29
N SER A 94 -4.69 2.61 -26.66
CA SER A 94 -3.22 2.55 -26.62
C SER A 94 -2.49 3.55 -27.53
N SER A 95 -3.16 4.17 -28.51
CA SER A 95 -2.53 5.23 -29.31
C SER A 95 -2.27 6.52 -28.52
N ALA A 96 -2.88 6.68 -27.35
CA ALA A 96 -2.59 7.79 -26.43
C ALA A 96 -1.29 7.59 -25.62
N VAL A 97 -0.82 6.34 -25.49
CA VAL A 97 0.32 5.97 -24.61
C VAL A 97 1.56 6.84 -24.83
N PRO A 98 2.04 7.10 -26.07
CA PRO A 98 3.25 7.92 -26.24
C PRO A 98 3.09 9.33 -25.66
N ALA A 99 1.95 9.98 -25.88
CA ALA A 99 1.72 11.34 -25.39
C ALA A 99 1.51 11.38 -23.87
N LEU A 100 0.90 10.34 -23.29
CA LEU A 100 0.78 10.22 -21.84
C LEU A 100 2.14 9.95 -21.18
N ILE A 101 3.02 9.18 -21.82
CA ILE A 101 4.40 8.98 -21.34
C ILE A 101 5.18 10.29 -21.37
N ASP A 102 5.04 11.10 -22.43
CA ASP A 102 5.64 12.43 -22.48
C ASP A 102 5.10 13.34 -21.35
N ALA A 103 3.83 13.17 -20.96
CA ALA A 103 3.19 13.94 -19.89
C ALA A 103 3.65 13.57 -18.47
N LEU A 104 4.21 12.37 -18.25
CA LEU A 104 4.80 11.94 -16.96
C LEU A 104 6.06 12.71 -16.57
N GLU A 105 6.62 13.47 -17.52
CA GLU A 105 7.93 14.09 -17.43
C GLU A 105 7.84 15.61 -17.59
N THR A 106 6.71 16.17 -17.16
CA THR A 106 6.47 17.61 -17.14
C THR A 106 6.68 18.17 -15.74
N ASP A 107 6.81 19.49 -15.63
CA ASP A 107 6.93 20.17 -14.33
C ASP A 107 5.57 20.26 -13.58
N SER A 108 4.47 19.83 -14.21
CA SER A 108 3.14 19.81 -13.60
C SER A 108 2.88 18.47 -12.92
N GLU A 109 3.02 18.43 -11.59
CA GLU A 109 2.79 17.21 -10.80
C GLU A 109 1.38 16.63 -10.98
N GLY A 110 0.34 17.47 -10.95
CA GLY A 110 -1.04 17.00 -11.18
C GLY A 110 -1.26 16.39 -12.56
N LEU A 111 -0.53 16.86 -13.59
CA LEU A 111 -0.55 16.22 -14.90
C LEU A 111 0.20 14.88 -14.88
N CYS A 112 1.36 14.81 -14.22
CA CYS A 112 2.13 13.58 -14.08
C CYS A 112 1.31 12.48 -13.37
N GLU A 113 0.63 12.82 -12.28
CA GLU A 113 -0.26 11.90 -11.56
C GLU A 113 -1.41 11.41 -12.44
N CYS A 114 -2.14 12.33 -13.09
CA CYS A 114 -3.25 11.95 -13.97
C CYS A 114 -2.78 11.15 -15.20
N ALA A 115 -1.60 11.43 -15.73
CA ALA A 115 -1.00 10.68 -16.83
C ALA A 115 -0.61 9.26 -16.38
N SER A 116 -0.07 9.12 -15.16
CA SER A 116 0.23 7.83 -14.54
C SER A 116 -1.03 6.99 -14.41
N GLU A 117 -2.08 7.53 -13.78
CA GLU A 117 -3.37 6.86 -13.64
C GLU A 117 -3.98 6.47 -15.01
N ALA A 118 -3.90 7.35 -15.99
CA ALA A 118 -4.39 7.08 -17.34
C ALA A 118 -3.65 5.90 -17.99
N LEU A 119 -2.33 5.81 -17.82
CA LEU A 119 -1.53 4.69 -18.30
C LEU A 119 -1.89 3.38 -17.58
N VAL A 120 -2.16 3.43 -16.27
CA VAL A 120 -2.66 2.29 -15.49
C VAL A 120 -4.02 1.82 -16.01
N LYS A 121 -4.96 2.74 -16.28
CA LYS A 121 -6.28 2.44 -16.87
C LYS A 121 -6.14 1.80 -18.26
N ILE A 122 -5.17 2.24 -19.07
CA ILE A 122 -4.85 1.63 -20.38
C ILE A 122 -4.27 0.21 -20.20
N GLY A 123 -3.42 0.00 -19.18
CA GLY A 123 -2.91 -1.29 -18.75
C GLY A 123 -1.77 -1.85 -19.62
N THR A 124 -1.82 -3.15 -19.92
CA THR A 124 -0.76 -3.92 -20.61
C THR A 124 -0.10 -3.26 -21.84
N PRO A 125 -0.82 -2.51 -22.72
CA PRO A 125 -0.20 -1.81 -23.84
C PRO A 125 0.83 -0.74 -23.44
N ALA A 126 0.74 -0.17 -22.24
CA ALA A 126 1.66 0.85 -21.73
C ALA A 126 3.00 0.27 -21.23
N VAL A 127 3.04 -1.02 -20.88
CA VAL A 127 4.18 -1.67 -20.22
C VAL A 127 5.49 -1.56 -21.01
N GLN A 128 5.51 -1.97 -22.27
CA GLN A 128 6.76 -1.93 -23.05
C GLN A 128 7.22 -0.49 -23.33
N PRO A 129 6.32 0.43 -23.75
CA PRO A 129 6.68 1.84 -23.87
C PRO A 129 7.23 2.47 -22.58
N LEU A 130 6.67 2.15 -21.42
CA LEU A 130 7.17 2.61 -20.11
C LEU A 130 8.58 2.06 -19.83
N ILE A 131 8.79 0.75 -20.03
CA ILE A 131 10.11 0.11 -19.87
C ILE A 131 11.15 0.77 -20.77
N ASP A 132 10.81 1.00 -22.05
CA ASP A 132 11.71 1.62 -23.02
C ASP A 132 12.05 3.05 -22.59
N ARG A 133 11.06 3.82 -22.09
CA ARG A 133 11.26 5.18 -21.62
C ARG A 133 12.12 5.27 -20.37
N ILE A 134 11.86 4.42 -19.37
CA ILE A 134 12.66 4.36 -18.13
C ILE A 134 14.11 4.04 -18.46
N ASN A 135 14.38 3.04 -19.32
CA ASN A 135 15.75 2.73 -19.72
C ASN A 135 16.44 3.90 -20.45
N ASP A 136 15.73 4.56 -21.37
CA ASP A 136 16.28 5.72 -22.07
C ASP A 136 16.63 6.86 -21.09
N ARG A 137 15.78 7.12 -20.10
CA ARG A 137 16.03 8.14 -19.07
C ARG A 137 17.20 7.78 -18.14
N LEU A 138 17.35 6.50 -17.79
CA LEU A 138 18.46 6.05 -16.96
C LEU A 138 19.79 6.04 -17.73
N ASP A 139 19.78 5.74 -19.04
CA ASP A 139 20.98 5.71 -19.88
C ASP A 139 21.35 7.12 -20.39
N ASN A 140 20.35 7.97 -20.61
CA ASN A 140 20.44 9.34 -21.13
C ASN A 140 19.57 10.28 -20.26
N PRO A 141 20.06 10.66 -19.07
CA PRO A 141 19.28 11.53 -18.18
C PRO A 141 19.05 12.88 -18.83
N GLU A 142 17.78 13.21 -19.05
CA GLU A 142 17.38 14.58 -19.37
C GLU A 142 17.34 15.41 -18.09
N ILE A 143 17.59 16.70 -18.28
CA ILE A 143 17.74 17.65 -17.22
C ILE A 143 16.75 18.78 -17.49
N ASP A 144 16.02 19.19 -16.47
CA ASP A 144 15.09 20.33 -16.50
C ASP A 144 15.84 21.66 -16.75
N GLU A 145 15.11 22.77 -16.80
CA GLU A 145 15.72 24.09 -17.00
C GLU A 145 16.63 24.55 -15.85
N TYR A 146 16.54 23.89 -14.68
CA TYR A 146 17.26 24.21 -13.44
C TYR A 146 18.49 23.34 -13.21
N GLY A 147 18.69 22.28 -14.00
CA GLY A 147 19.82 21.38 -13.82
C GLY A 147 19.49 20.08 -13.08
N HIS A 148 18.23 19.82 -12.73
CA HIS A 148 17.78 18.59 -12.08
C HIS A 148 17.44 17.52 -13.10
N LYS A 149 17.74 16.26 -12.76
CA LYS A 149 17.34 15.14 -13.61
C LYS A 149 15.82 14.99 -13.55
N ILE A 150 15.22 14.84 -14.73
CA ILE A 150 13.81 14.48 -14.81
C ILE A 150 13.63 13.10 -14.16
N GLY A 151 12.81 13.05 -13.11
CA GLY A 151 12.60 11.85 -12.31
C GLY A 151 11.84 10.77 -13.09
N THR A 152 12.19 9.51 -12.87
CA THR A 152 11.46 8.35 -13.43
C THR A 152 10.39 7.81 -12.48
N ILE A 153 10.11 8.52 -11.37
CA ILE A 153 9.24 8.08 -10.26
C ILE A 153 7.83 7.77 -10.79
N TYR A 154 7.15 8.73 -11.42
CA TYR A 154 5.80 8.51 -11.97
C TYR A 154 5.73 7.41 -13.04
N ALA A 155 6.81 7.21 -13.82
CA ALA A 155 6.88 6.13 -14.80
C ALA A 155 7.04 4.75 -14.13
N ILE A 156 7.80 4.68 -13.02
CA ILE A 156 7.94 3.49 -12.20
C ILE A 156 6.60 3.18 -11.50
N ASP A 157 5.91 4.18 -10.95
CA ASP A 157 4.57 4.04 -10.36
C ASP A 157 3.54 3.52 -11.37
N ALA A 158 3.46 4.15 -12.55
CA ALA A 158 2.56 3.68 -13.59
C ALA A 158 2.85 2.21 -13.95
N LEU A 159 4.13 1.83 -14.00
CA LEU A 159 4.55 0.47 -14.28
C LEU A 159 4.22 -0.50 -13.13
N SER A 160 4.36 -0.07 -11.87
CA SER A 160 4.12 -0.87 -10.67
C SER A 160 2.64 -1.21 -10.49
N MET A 161 1.75 -0.30 -10.86
CA MET A 161 0.31 -0.52 -10.75
C MET A 161 -0.25 -1.36 -11.90
N ILE A 162 0.47 -1.48 -13.02
CA ILE A 162 0.10 -2.39 -14.11
C ILE A 162 0.57 -3.81 -13.76
N GLN A 163 -0.39 -4.69 -13.42
CA GLN A 163 -0.17 -6.10 -13.08
C GLN A 163 0.20 -6.97 -14.30
N ASP A 164 1.32 -6.66 -14.96
CA ASP A 164 1.91 -7.43 -16.04
C ASP A 164 3.23 -8.07 -15.57
N GLN A 165 3.44 -9.34 -15.90
CA GLN A 165 4.64 -10.08 -15.50
C GLN A 165 5.94 -9.42 -15.96
N ARG A 166 5.93 -8.68 -17.08
CA ARG A 166 7.10 -7.95 -17.57
C ARG A 166 7.44 -6.75 -16.69
N SER A 167 6.42 -6.07 -16.15
CA SER A 167 6.60 -4.97 -15.19
C SER A 167 7.34 -5.47 -13.96
N PHE A 168 6.89 -6.59 -13.37
CA PHE A 168 7.52 -7.19 -12.21
C PHE A 168 9.01 -7.50 -12.46
N TYR A 169 9.34 -8.25 -13.52
CA TYR A 169 10.73 -8.62 -13.78
C TYR A 169 11.63 -7.41 -14.09
N PHE A 170 11.11 -6.41 -14.79
CA PHE A 170 11.86 -5.20 -15.04
C PHE A 170 12.11 -4.40 -13.76
N MET A 171 11.13 -4.31 -12.85
CA MET A 171 11.34 -3.67 -11.56
C MET A 171 12.38 -4.42 -10.70
N VAL A 172 12.44 -5.76 -10.76
CA VAL A 172 13.52 -6.51 -10.10
C VAL A 172 14.89 -6.16 -10.69
N GLU A 173 14.99 -6.03 -12.01
CA GLU A 173 16.21 -5.58 -12.68
C GLU A 173 16.60 -4.15 -12.27
N LEU A 174 15.62 -3.26 -12.09
CA LEU A 174 15.87 -1.89 -11.62
C LEU A 174 16.39 -1.85 -10.18
N LEU A 175 15.89 -2.71 -9.28
CA LEU A 175 16.45 -2.83 -7.92
C LEU A 175 17.95 -3.16 -7.99
N ASP A 176 18.30 -4.15 -8.81
CA ASP A 176 19.69 -4.58 -8.99
C ASP A 176 20.56 -3.49 -9.64
N ARG A 177 19.95 -2.59 -10.44
CA ARG A 177 20.64 -1.46 -11.07
C ARG A 177 20.86 -0.29 -10.10
N PHE A 178 19.91 -0.03 -9.21
CA PHE A 178 19.98 1.08 -8.25
C PHE A 178 20.79 0.74 -6.99
N GLU A 179 20.87 -0.55 -6.63
CA GLU A 179 21.64 -1.02 -5.49
C GLU A 179 23.12 -0.60 -5.57
N GLY A 180 23.62 0.05 -4.53
CA GLY A 180 25.01 0.49 -4.42
C GLY A 180 25.38 1.71 -5.27
N ASP A 181 24.41 2.38 -5.90
CA ASP A 181 24.61 3.65 -6.60
C ASP A 181 23.95 4.80 -5.82
N ASP A 182 24.80 5.65 -5.21
CA ASP A 182 24.37 6.79 -4.39
C ASP A 182 23.46 7.78 -5.15
N GLU A 183 23.54 7.78 -6.49
CA GLU A 183 22.73 8.63 -7.35
C GLU A 183 21.25 8.24 -7.37
N TYR A 184 20.94 6.96 -7.16
CA TYR A 184 19.60 6.39 -7.32
C TYR A 184 18.93 6.02 -6.00
N LEU A 185 19.43 6.51 -4.86
CA LEU A 185 18.91 6.11 -3.54
C LEU A 185 17.43 6.45 -3.35
N LEU A 186 16.97 7.62 -3.82
CA LEU A 186 15.54 7.97 -3.82
C LEU A 186 14.71 7.03 -4.71
N ASN A 187 15.23 6.69 -5.88
CA ASN A 187 14.59 5.74 -6.79
C ASN A 187 14.55 4.33 -6.19
N LEU A 188 15.60 3.92 -5.47
CA LEU A 188 15.68 2.62 -4.79
C LEU A 188 14.67 2.52 -3.66
N GLU A 189 14.58 3.56 -2.83
CA GLU A 189 13.57 3.67 -1.77
C GLU A 189 12.16 3.55 -2.34
N HIS A 190 11.83 4.41 -3.31
CA HIS A 190 10.53 4.44 -3.96
C HIS A 190 10.20 3.08 -4.61
N LEU A 191 11.13 2.51 -5.36
CA LEU A 191 10.96 1.22 -6.03
C LEU A 191 10.72 0.06 -5.04
N CYS A 192 11.30 0.10 -3.83
CA CYS A 192 10.98 -0.89 -2.79
C CYS A 192 9.48 -0.88 -2.47
N GLY A 193 8.89 0.31 -2.29
CA GLY A 193 7.46 0.50 -2.03
C GLY A 193 6.56 0.02 -3.18
N CYS A 194 6.95 0.28 -4.43
CA CYS A 194 6.20 -0.10 -5.63
C CYS A 194 5.94 -1.62 -5.77
N PHE A 195 6.75 -2.49 -5.15
CA PHE A 195 6.53 -3.95 -5.23
C PHE A 195 5.25 -4.41 -4.54
N GLN A 196 4.70 -3.60 -3.64
CA GLN A 196 3.42 -3.87 -2.99
C GLN A 196 2.28 -3.96 -4.03
N ASP A 197 2.32 -3.13 -5.08
CA ASP A 197 1.26 -3.06 -6.10
C ASP A 197 1.18 -4.33 -6.95
N GLN A 198 2.31 -5.01 -7.13
CA GLN A 198 2.40 -6.25 -7.90
C GLN A 198 1.87 -7.47 -7.14
N ARG A 199 1.72 -7.38 -5.81
CA ARG A 199 1.25 -8.46 -4.93
C ARG A 199 1.97 -9.80 -5.17
N ASN A 200 3.25 -9.74 -5.53
CA ASN A 200 4.05 -10.91 -5.85
C ASN A 200 5.09 -11.19 -4.77
N PRO A 201 4.90 -12.22 -3.92
CA PRO A 201 5.80 -12.50 -2.80
C PRO A 201 7.17 -13.07 -3.22
N GLU A 202 7.38 -13.40 -4.50
CA GLU A 202 8.69 -13.83 -5.00
C GLU A 202 9.80 -12.80 -4.74
N ILE A 203 9.44 -11.52 -4.53
CA ILE A 203 10.39 -10.45 -4.25
C ILE A 203 10.86 -10.38 -2.79
N ILE A 204 10.14 -11.00 -1.84
CA ILE A 204 10.42 -10.90 -0.40
C ILE A 204 11.89 -11.19 -0.05
N PRO A 205 12.53 -12.27 -0.57
CA PRO A 205 13.93 -12.55 -0.26
C PRO A 205 14.88 -11.45 -0.73
N ARG A 206 14.56 -10.77 -1.84
CA ARG A 206 15.38 -9.68 -2.39
C ARG A 206 15.22 -8.41 -1.56
N LEU A 207 14.00 -8.02 -1.22
CA LEU A 207 13.74 -6.89 -0.32
C LEU A 207 14.42 -7.10 1.03
N ARG A 208 14.41 -8.32 1.56
CA ARG A 208 15.09 -8.64 2.84
C ARG A 208 16.60 -8.44 2.76
N ALA A 209 17.21 -8.75 1.62
CA ALA A 209 18.64 -8.50 1.40
C ALA A 209 18.95 -6.99 1.38
N ILE A 210 18.13 -6.21 0.69
CA ILE A 210 18.24 -4.74 0.65
C ILE A 210 18.06 -4.15 2.07
N ALA A 211 17.03 -4.57 2.80
CA ALA A 211 16.80 -4.14 4.17
C ALA A 211 18.02 -4.40 5.07
N GLU A 212 18.63 -5.59 4.99
CA GLU A 212 19.84 -5.89 5.77
C GLU A 212 21.04 -5.02 5.39
N GLU A 213 21.23 -4.76 4.10
CA GLU A 213 22.34 -3.95 3.59
C GLU A 213 22.28 -2.51 4.12
N TYR A 214 21.09 -1.91 4.10
CA TYR A 214 20.89 -0.51 4.51
C TYR A 214 20.52 -0.34 6.00
N ARG A 215 20.38 -1.42 6.78
CA ARG A 215 19.94 -1.39 8.19
C ARG A 215 20.77 -0.48 9.10
N ASN A 216 22.09 -0.43 8.89
CA ASN A 216 23.03 0.26 9.77
C ASN A 216 23.49 1.63 9.23
N ASP A 217 22.90 2.09 8.13
CA ASP A 217 23.32 3.34 7.51
C ASP A 217 22.75 4.53 8.31
N SER A 218 23.61 5.13 9.14
CA SER A 218 23.24 6.21 10.06
C SER A 218 23.02 7.58 9.37
N GLY A 219 22.82 7.60 8.05
CA GLY A 219 22.60 8.79 7.23
C GLY A 219 21.13 9.00 6.86
N ASP A 220 20.86 9.82 5.83
CA ASP A 220 19.52 10.09 5.28
C ASP A 220 18.87 8.85 4.61
N PHE A 221 19.46 7.66 4.75
CA PHE A 221 19.08 6.42 4.05
C PHE A 221 18.39 5.37 4.93
N ILE A 222 18.00 5.76 6.16
CA ILE A 222 17.15 4.93 7.03
C ILE A 222 15.86 4.52 6.30
N HIS A 223 15.39 5.35 5.37
CA HIS A 223 14.14 5.16 4.66
C HIS A 223 14.14 3.92 3.73
N ILE A 224 15.27 3.54 3.12
CA ILE A 224 15.34 2.37 2.22
C ILE A 224 15.12 1.07 2.99
N SER A 225 15.84 0.88 4.11
CA SER A 225 15.68 -0.31 4.95
C SER A 225 14.27 -0.43 5.49
N THR A 226 13.74 0.69 5.98
CA THR A 226 12.38 0.79 6.50
C THR A 226 11.35 0.46 5.41
N GLU A 227 11.47 1.03 4.22
CA GLU A 227 10.50 0.81 3.14
C GLU A 227 10.55 -0.61 2.56
N ALA A 228 11.73 -1.22 2.51
CA ALA A 228 11.88 -2.63 2.16
C ALA A 228 11.21 -3.55 3.20
N GLU A 229 11.44 -3.31 4.51
CA GLU A 229 10.77 -4.05 5.59
C GLU A 229 9.25 -3.87 5.57
N HIS A 230 8.79 -2.66 5.25
CA HIS A 230 7.38 -2.34 5.08
C HIS A 230 6.73 -3.15 3.96
N SER A 231 7.38 -3.16 2.79
CA SER A 231 6.90 -3.89 1.62
C SER A 231 6.86 -5.40 1.85
N ILE A 232 7.87 -5.95 2.54
CA ILE A 232 7.88 -7.35 2.98
C ILE A 232 6.66 -7.64 3.85
N THR A 233 6.45 -6.82 4.88
CA THR A 233 5.39 -7.04 5.86
C THR A 233 4.00 -7.01 5.21
N ARG A 234 3.78 -6.12 4.24
CA ARG A 234 2.51 -6.09 3.46
C ARG A 234 2.33 -7.32 2.61
N LEU A 235 3.37 -7.74 1.89
CA LEU A 235 3.29 -8.93 1.04
C LEU A 235 3.04 -10.20 1.87
N GLU A 236 3.70 -10.33 3.03
CA GLU A 236 3.46 -11.42 3.98
C GLU A 236 2.03 -11.36 4.56
N THR A 237 1.52 -10.15 4.82
CA THR A 237 0.13 -9.93 5.24
C THR A 237 -0.86 -10.39 4.16
N ASP A 238 -0.69 -9.94 2.93
CA ASP A 238 -1.55 -10.32 1.80
C ASP A 238 -1.53 -11.83 1.56
N GLN A 239 -0.37 -12.49 1.70
CA GLN A 239 -0.28 -13.95 1.63
C GLN A 239 -1.09 -14.64 2.74
N VAL A 240 -1.01 -14.12 3.97
CA VAL A 240 -1.78 -14.66 5.09
C VAL A 240 -3.28 -14.45 4.87
N ILE A 241 -3.72 -13.25 4.49
CA ILE A 241 -5.11 -12.87 4.13
C ILE A 241 -5.53 -13.48 2.76
N GLN A 242 -4.74 -14.30 2.10
CA GLN A 242 -5.19 -15.00 0.87
C GLN A 242 -5.09 -16.51 0.97
N SER A 243 -4.52 -17.04 2.07
CA SER A 243 -4.48 -18.49 2.28
C SER A 243 -5.91 -19.07 2.45
N GLU A 244 -6.13 -20.38 2.45
CA GLU A 244 -7.49 -20.93 2.66
C GLU A 244 -7.77 -21.23 4.15
N ASP A 245 -6.87 -20.80 5.04
CA ASP A 245 -6.57 -21.46 6.31
C ASP A 245 -6.64 -20.52 7.53
N TRP A 246 -7.41 -19.43 7.42
CA TRP A 246 -7.60 -18.42 8.46
C TRP A 246 -9.10 -18.30 8.73
N THR A 247 -9.49 -18.79 9.90
CA THR A 247 -10.73 -18.36 10.54
C THR A 247 -10.33 -17.24 11.48
N ILE A 248 -10.44 -15.99 11.02
CA ILE A 248 -10.27 -14.83 11.90
C ILE A 248 -11.48 -14.79 12.81
N TYR A 249 -11.26 -15.08 14.08
CA TYR A 249 -12.27 -14.91 15.10
C TYR A 249 -12.18 -13.46 15.59
N GLY A 250 -12.93 -12.57 14.93
CA GLY A 250 -13.00 -11.16 15.30
C GLY A 250 -13.94 -10.92 16.48
N CYS A 251 -13.68 -9.84 17.22
CA CYS A 251 -14.72 -9.16 18.01
C CYS A 251 -15.95 -8.95 17.12
N CYS A 252 -17.15 -9.14 17.65
CA CYS A 252 -18.43 -8.98 16.95
C CYS A 252 -18.63 -7.61 16.26
N ARG A 253 -17.72 -6.65 16.46
CA ARG A 253 -17.64 -5.38 15.71
C ARG A 253 -17.02 -5.46 14.31
N ILE A 254 -16.31 -6.54 13.97
CA ILE A 254 -15.60 -6.74 12.68
C ILE A 254 -16.42 -7.63 11.72
N CYS A 255 -17.42 -8.33 12.26
CA CYS A 255 -18.26 -9.26 11.53
C CYS A 255 -19.30 -8.51 10.68
N ARG A 256 -19.26 -8.69 9.36
CA ARG A 256 -20.23 -8.14 8.38
C ARG A 256 -21.68 -8.54 8.69
N ASN A 257 -21.86 -9.63 9.42
CA ASN A 257 -23.15 -10.26 9.73
C ASN A 257 -23.59 -10.09 11.19
N TYR A 258 -23.08 -9.09 11.91
CA TYR A 258 -23.48 -8.82 13.30
C TYR A 258 -24.49 -7.65 13.38
N ASP A 259 -25.62 -7.85 14.06
CA ASP A 259 -26.59 -6.78 14.30
C ASP A 259 -26.23 -6.00 15.58
N HIS A 260 -25.63 -4.82 15.41
CA HIS A 260 -25.24 -3.94 16.51
C HIS A 260 -26.43 -3.41 17.34
N GLY A 261 -27.65 -3.42 16.80
CA GLY A 261 -28.84 -2.96 17.51
C GLY A 261 -29.37 -3.98 18.51
N GLU A 262 -29.28 -5.27 18.16
CA GLU A 262 -29.84 -6.37 18.94
C GLU A 262 -28.79 -7.23 19.66
N GLU A 263 -27.49 -7.02 19.40
CA GLU A 263 -26.37 -7.80 19.97
C GLU A 263 -26.48 -9.30 19.63
N VAL A 264 -26.73 -9.60 18.36
CA VAL A 264 -26.95 -10.96 17.84
C VAL A 264 -26.07 -11.19 16.60
N CYS A 265 -25.34 -12.31 16.59
CA CYS A 265 -24.66 -12.80 15.38
C CYS A 265 -25.73 -13.40 14.44
N LEU A 266 -25.91 -12.83 13.23
CA LEU A 266 -26.98 -13.25 12.30
C LEU A 266 -26.73 -14.64 11.69
N ILE A 267 -25.52 -15.20 11.89
CA ILE A 267 -25.17 -16.56 11.50
C ILE A 267 -25.51 -17.56 12.61
N SER A 268 -25.03 -17.35 13.83
CA SER A 268 -25.29 -18.25 14.97
C SER A 268 -26.74 -18.14 15.49
N GLY A 269 -27.40 -17.00 15.25
CA GLY A 269 -28.75 -16.70 15.73
C GLY A 269 -28.87 -16.56 17.25
N GLY A 270 -27.73 -16.53 17.96
CA GLY A 270 -27.64 -16.42 19.42
C GLY A 270 -27.38 -14.99 19.88
N TYR A 271 -27.82 -14.68 21.11
CA TYR A 271 -27.42 -13.46 21.81
C TYR A 271 -25.95 -13.58 22.20
N GLU A 272 -25.12 -12.67 21.69
CA GLU A 272 -23.70 -12.60 21.97
C GLU A 272 -23.44 -11.21 22.57
N ALA A 273 -23.06 -11.16 23.85
CA ALA A 273 -22.71 -9.89 24.47
C ALA A 273 -21.50 -9.23 23.75
N ARG A 274 -21.28 -7.94 24.01
CA ARG A 274 -20.27 -7.08 23.35
C ARG A 274 -18.82 -7.59 23.37
N ASP A 275 -18.53 -8.68 24.08
CA ASP A 275 -17.21 -9.28 24.28
C ASP A 275 -17.19 -10.80 24.02
N THR A 276 -18.14 -11.36 23.26
CA THR A 276 -18.20 -12.80 22.94
C THR A 276 -17.86 -13.14 21.49
N PHE A 277 -17.19 -14.28 21.28
CA PHE A 277 -16.77 -14.79 19.97
C PHE A 277 -17.91 -15.50 19.21
N CYS A 278 -18.12 -15.16 17.93
CA CYS A 278 -18.91 -15.94 16.97
C CYS A 278 -17.96 -16.83 16.15
N PHE A 279 -17.98 -18.16 16.36
CA PHE A 279 -17.09 -19.08 15.63
C PHE A 279 -17.45 -19.31 14.15
N GLU A 280 -18.54 -18.69 13.68
CA GLU A 280 -19.11 -18.95 12.36
C GLU A 280 -19.09 -17.71 11.44
N CYS A 281 -18.50 -16.59 11.85
CA CYS A 281 -18.51 -15.35 11.06
C CYS A 281 -17.20 -15.11 10.27
N GLU A 282 -17.33 -14.62 9.03
CA GLU A 282 -16.24 -14.14 8.18
C GLU A 282 -15.93 -12.64 8.45
N PRO A 283 -14.66 -12.20 8.40
CA PRO A 283 -14.29 -10.77 8.44
C PRO A 283 -14.79 -10.01 7.21
N GLY A 284 -15.03 -8.71 7.36
CA GLY A 284 -15.27 -7.82 6.22
C GLY A 284 -14.01 -7.48 5.43
N ASP A 285 -14.17 -7.15 4.15
CA ASP A 285 -13.10 -6.75 3.21
C ASP A 285 -12.44 -5.39 3.55
N ALA A 286 -13.09 -4.57 4.37
CA ALA A 286 -12.58 -3.28 4.82
C ALA A 286 -12.19 -3.39 6.29
N PHE A 287 -10.89 -3.50 6.56
CA PHE A 287 -10.37 -3.45 7.92
C PHE A 287 -10.19 -1.99 8.35
N ASP A 288 -11.30 -1.28 8.50
CA ASP A 288 -11.31 0.07 9.04
C ASP A 288 -12.36 0.16 10.14
N CYS A 289 -11.91 0.11 11.38
CA CYS A 289 -12.77 0.40 12.52
C CYS A 289 -12.82 1.91 12.71
N GLU A 290 -13.48 2.63 11.79
CA GLU A 290 -13.78 4.07 11.96
C GLU A 290 -14.60 4.35 13.24
N VAL A 291 -15.11 3.31 13.90
CA VAL A 291 -15.90 3.34 15.14
C VAL A 291 -15.04 3.21 16.42
N CYS A 292 -13.74 2.88 16.30
CA CYS A 292 -12.86 2.59 17.43
C CYS A 292 -12.40 3.81 18.25
N GLN A 293 -12.94 5.00 17.99
CA GLN A 293 -12.69 6.21 18.80
C GLN A 293 -13.34 6.18 20.22
N THR A 294 -13.77 5.01 20.71
CA THR A 294 -14.34 4.86 22.06
C THR A 294 -13.45 3.95 22.90
N ASP A 295 -12.97 4.48 24.04
CA ASP A 295 -11.93 3.97 24.96
C ASP A 295 -12.08 2.51 25.48
N ASP A 296 -13.10 1.76 25.06
CA ASP A 296 -13.44 0.45 25.63
C ASP A 296 -13.27 -0.75 24.66
N CYS A 297 -12.79 -0.55 23.42
CA CYS A 297 -12.56 -1.64 22.47
C CYS A 297 -11.10 -2.09 22.49
N ASP A 298 -10.78 -3.08 23.30
CA ASP A 298 -9.45 -3.68 23.32
C ASP A 298 -9.38 -4.87 22.36
N ILE A 299 -9.32 -4.57 21.05
CA ILE A 299 -9.13 -5.61 20.01
C ILE A 299 -7.84 -6.43 20.23
N TYR A 300 -6.93 -5.96 21.08
CA TYR A 300 -5.63 -6.58 21.34
C TYR A 300 -5.68 -7.61 22.47
N ASN A 301 -6.74 -7.60 23.30
CA ASN A 301 -6.94 -8.56 24.37
C ASN A 301 -8.14 -9.46 24.07
N LEU A 302 -7.85 -10.72 23.74
CA LEU A 302 -8.88 -11.73 23.51
C LEU A 302 -9.60 -12.05 24.83
N PRO A 303 -10.93 -12.29 24.80
CA PRO A 303 -11.66 -12.82 25.94
C PRO A 303 -10.98 -14.07 26.53
N LEU A 304 -10.96 -14.14 27.86
CA LEU A 304 -10.41 -15.27 28.62
C LEU A 304 -11.09 -16.59 28.22
N VAL A 305 -10.30 -17.57 27.77
CA VAL A 305 -10.79 -18.93 27.53
C VAL A 305 -10.42 -19.79 28.74
N TYR A 306 -11.42 -20.24 29.50
CA TYR A 306 -11.19 -21.13 30.63
C TYR A 306 -11.25 -22.59 30.19
N THR A 307 -10.28 -23.39 30.62
CA THR A 307 -10.19 -24.81 30.29
C THR A 307 -9.55 -25.61 31.42
N ASP A 308 -10.00 -26.84 31.64
CA ASP A 308 -9.42 -27.75 32.61
C ASP A 308 -8.17 -28.42 32.04
N ILE A 309 -7.00 -28.11 32.59
CA ILE A 309 -5.72 -28.68 32.14
C ILE A 309 -5.23 -29.69 33.18
N ARG A 310 -4.84 -30.87 32.71
CA ARG A 310 -4.16 -31.86 33.56
C ARG A 310 -2.69 -31.51 33.63
N TYR A 311 -2.16 -31.40 34.83
CA TYR A 311 -0.74 -31.21 35.05
C TYR A 311 -0.18 -32.24 36.03
N ARG A 312 1.12 -32.48 35.92
CA ARG A 312 1.87 -33.32 36.84
C ARG A 312 2.91 -32.46 37.53
N LEU A 313 3.02 -32.58 38.85
CA LEU A 313 4.04 -31.94 39.67
C LEU A 313 4.51 -32.97 40.71
N ASP A 314 5.82 -33.20 40.83
CA ASP A 314 6.40 -34.16 41.79
C ASP A 314 5.71 -35.55 41.79
N GLN A 315 5.43 -36.07 40.59
CA GLN A 315 4.73 -37.35 40.35
C GLN A 315 3.25 -37.41 40.78
N GLU A 316 2.68 -36.32 41.29
CA GLU A 316 1.24 -36.19 41.54
C GLU A 316 0.55 -35.56 40.33
N GLU A 317 -0.56 -36.18 39.89
CA GLU A 317 -1.37 -35.69 38.77
C GLU A 317 -2.61 -34.98 39.31
N SER A 318 -2.80 -33.74 38.85
CA SER A 318 -3.88 -32.85 39.27
C SER A 318 -4.57 -32.25 38.03
N VAL A 319 -5.76 -31.70 38.24
CA VAL A 319 -6.53 -30.98 37.21
C VAL A 319 -6.99 -29.67 37.84
N ASP A 320 -6.61 -28.57 37.21
CA ASP A 320 -7.05 -27.23 37.60
C ASP A 320 -7.59 -26.49 36.38
N GLU A 321 -8.43 -25.49 36.62
CA GLU A 321 -8.91 -24.57 35.59
C GLU A 321 -7.81 -23.56 35.27
N PHE A 322 -7.46 -23.44 34.00
CA PHE A 322 -6.53 -22.46 33.47
C PHE A 322 -7.27 -21.47 32.59
N ALA A 323 -6.88 -20.21 32.70
CA ALA A 323 -7.25 -19.15 31.79
C ALA A 323 -6.21 -19.05 30.68
N ILE A 324 -6.66 -19.15 29.43
CA ILE A 324 -5.86 -18.81 28.26
C ILE A 324 -6.14 -17.35 27.93
N THR A 325 -5.08 -16.56 27.87
CA THR A 325 -5.10 -15.14 27.51
C THR A 325 -4.10 -14.86 26.42
N ASN A 326 -4.37 -13.83 25.64
CA ASN A 326 -3.36 -13.16 24.85
C ASN A 326 -3.03 -11.86 25.59
N MET A 327 -1.75 -11.63 25.87
CA MET A 327 -1.27 -10.36 26.37
C MET A 327 -0.36 -9.72 25.34
N ARG A 328 -0.69 -8.48 25.00
CA ARG A 328 0.18 -7.59 24.25
C ARG A 328 0.97 -6.73 25.24
N SER A 329 2.30 -6.88 25.27
CA SER A 329 3.16 -6.07 26.15
C SER A 329 3.55 -4.74 25.52
N ASP A 330 3.76 -4.71 24.20
CA ASP A 330 4.12 -3.54 23.40
C ASP A 330 3.56 -3.68 21.97
N SER A 331 3.81 -2.69 21.11
CA SER A 331 3.34 -2.69 19.73
C SER A 331 3.92 -3.89 18.93
N ASP A 332 5.13 -4.37 19.24
CA ASP A 332 5.81 -5.44 18.47
C ASP A 332 5.88 -6.80 19.17
N THR A 333 5.29 -6.94 20.36
CA THR A 333 5.45 -8.17 21.15
C THR A 333 4.14 -8.63 21.74
N GLY A 334 3.75 -9.86 21.41
CA GLY A 334 2.63 -10.57 21.99
C GLY A 334 3.07 -11.83 22.73
N SER A 335 2.23 -12.31 23.64
CA SER A 335 2.41 -13.60 24.31
C SER A 335 1.06 -14.28 24.51
N ILE A 336 1.02 -15.60 24.36
CA ILE A 336 -0.13 -16.41 24.78
C ILE A 336 0.19 -16.97 26.15
N ARG A 337 -0.65 -16.66 27.13
CA ARG A 337 -0.48 -17.09 28.52
C ARG A 337 -1.55 -18.09 28.89
N ILE A 338 -1.14 -19.22 29.45
CA ILE A 338 -2.00 -20.27 29.98
C ILE A 338 -1.73 -20.31 31.48
N ALA A 339 -2.61 -19.71 32.27
CA ALA A 339 -2.32 -19.43 33.68
C ALA A 339 -3.44 -19.85 34.64
N ASN A 340 -3.06 -20.23 35.85
CA ASN A 340 -3.94 -20.34 37.01
C ASN A 340 -3.32 -19.58 38.21
N ASP A 341 -3.88 -19.74 39.41
CA ASP A 341 -3.40 -19.03 40.61
C ASP A 341 -1.95 -19.38 41.04
N PHE A 342 -1.36 -20.44 40.47
CA PHE A 342 -0.08 -21.02 40.92
C PHE A 342 1.00 -21.05 39.83
N MET A 343 0.60 -21.17 38.57
CA MET A 343 1.46 -21.49 37.45
C MET A 343 1.01 -20.72 36.21
N GLU A 344 1.96 -20.27 35.42
CA GLU A 344 1.72 -19.64 34.13
C GLU A 344 2.68 -20.24 33.10
N LEU A 345 2.13 -20.73 31.98
CA LEU A 345 2.88 -21.11 30.79
C LEU A 345 2.77 -19.96 29.79
N ILE A 346 3.90 -19.47 29.33
CA ILE A 346 4.03 -18.36 28.39
C ILE A 346 4.54 -18.92 27.08
N LEU A 347 3.82 -18.60 26.01
CA LEU A 347 4.23 -18.82 24.63
C LEU A 347 4.51 -17.43 24.03
N ASP A 348 5.77 -17.04 24.04
CA ASP A 348 6.23 -15.80 23.42
C ASP A 348 5.96 -15.83 21.93
N SER A 349 5.20 -14.85 21.46
CA SER A 349 4.72 -14.73 20.11
C SER A 349 5.05 -13.34 19.57
N THR A 350 6.35 -13.05 19.52
CA THR A 350 6.86 -11.74 19.09
C THR A 350 6.75 -11.51 17.58
N THR A 351 6.64 -12.58 16.77
CA THR A 351 6.53 -12.47 15.32
C THR A 351 5.50 -13.43 14.73
N VAL A 352 5.03 -13.10 13.53
CA VAL A 352 4.15 -13.97 12.74
C VAL A 352 4.82 -15.30 12.41
N ASP A 353 6.15 -15.30 12.23
CA ASP A 353 6.95 -16.52 11.99
C ASP A 353 6.92 -17.46 13.19
N ILE A 354 7.18 -16.95 14.40
CA ILE A 354 7.16 -17.76 15.63
C ILE A 354 5.76 -18.35 15.87
N LEU A 355 4.71 -17.55 15.63
CA LEU A 355 3.33 -18.04 15.73
C LEU A 355 3.01 -19.09 14.66
N SER A 356 3.59 -18.98 13.47
CA SER A 356 3.40 -19.96 12.39
C SER A 356 4.11 -21.28 12.74
N GLU A 357 5.35 -21.21 13.24
CA GLU A 357 6.09 -22.38 13.73
C GLU A 357 5.34 -23.08 14.87
N LEU A 358 4.81 -22.31 15.84
CA LEU A 358 3.98 -22.83 16.92
C LEU A 358 2.69 -23.49 16.39
N LYS A 359 2.02 -22.89 15.41
CA LYS A 359 0.81 -23.45 14.78
C LYS A 359 1.11 -24.78 14.08
N GLU A 360 2.15 -24.85 13.27
CA GLU A 360 2.57 -26.08 12.58
C GLU A 360 2.93 -27.17 13.58
N PHE A 361 3.66 -26.81 14.65
CA PHE A 361 3.95 -27.72 15.74
C PHE A 361 2.69 -28.27 16.42
N LEU A 362 1.69 -27.43 16.68
CA LEU A 362 0.42 -27.87 17.27
C LEU A 362 -0.42 -28.71 16.30
N LYS A 363 -0.32 -28.50 14.98
CA LYS A 363 -1.07 -29.25 13.95
C LYS A 363 -0.52 -30.66 13.69
N GLY A 364 0.77 -30.91 13.91
CA GLY A 364 1.34 -32.23 13.60
C GLY A 364 2.76 -32.23 13.05
N ASP A 365 3.40 -31.08 12.89
CA ASP A 365 4.76 -31.01 12.35
C ASP A 365 5.81 -30.94 13.47
N GLY A 366 6.90 -31.69 13.37
CA GLY A 366 7.98 -31.71 14.40
C GLY A 366 7.71 -32.54 15.67
N ASP A 367 8.79 -32.84 16.40
CA ASP A 367 8.76 -33.68 17.62
C ASP A 367 8.79 -32.85 18.93
N SER A 368 9.44 -31.68 18.91
CA SER A 368 9.57 -30.76 20.05
C SER A 368 9.78 -29.32 19.60
N LEU A 369 9.30 -28.35 20.40
CA LEU A 369 9.47 -26.91 20.20
C LEU A 369 9.86 -26.24 21.52
N SER A 370 11.04 -25.62 21.58
CA SER A 370 11.54 -24.90 22.77
C SER A 370 11.58 -23.38 22.57
N THR A 371 11.50 -22.91 21.32
CA THR A 371 11.54 -21.48 21.00
C THR A 371 10.31 -20.77 21.57
N GLY A 372 10.54 -19.74 22.38
CA GLY A 372 9.47 -18.91 22.94
C GLY A 372 8.58 -19.63 23.96
N VAL A 373 9.02 -20.73 24.57
CA VAL A 373 8.25 -21.45 25.57
C VAL A 373 8.90 -21.23 26.94
N SER A 374 8.16 -20.66 27.89
CA SER A 374 8.64 -20.45 29.26
C SER A 374 7.52 -20.67 30.29
N PHE A 375 7.92 -20.89 31.54
CA PHE A 375 7.05 -21.03 32.69
C PHE A 375 7.34 -19.92 33.69
N LEU A 376 6.30 -19.30 34.22
CA LEU A 376 6.37 -18.46 35.40
C LEU A 376 5.74 -19.21 36.58
N ILE A 377 6.56 -19.57 37.56
CA ILE A 377 6.13 -20.30 38.75
C ILE A 377 6.45 -19.44 39.97
N GLY A 378 5.41 -18.86 40.58
CA GLY A 378 5.58 -17.88 41.65
C GLY A 378 6.23 -16.58 41.16
N CYS A 379 7.55 -16.45 41.31
CA CYS A 379 8.32 -15.27 40.86
C CYS A 379 9.52 -15.62 39.96
N ASP A 380 9.72 -16.90 39.65
CA ASP A 380 10.84 -17.38 38.84
C ASP A 380 10.34 -17.70 37.43
N GLU A 381 10.99 -17.12 36.41
CA GLU A 381 10.77 -17.43 35.00
C GLU A 381 11.78 -18.47 34.54
N VAL A 382 11.29 -19.53 33.92
CA VAL A 382 12.03 -20.75 33.64
C VAL A 382 11.79 -21.20 32.21
N GLY A 383 12.83 -21.67 31.51
CA GLY A 383 12.68 -22.20 30.16
C GLY A 383 11.76 -23.43 30.13
N GLY A 384 11.02 -23.60 29.03
CA GLY A 384 10.19 -24.77 28.80
C GLY A 384 10.30 -25.30 27.38
N THR A 385 9.83 -26.52 27.20
CA THR A 385 9.77 -27.19 25.90
C THR A 385 8.40 -27.84 25.71
N LEU A 386 7.78 -27.62 24.56
CA LEU A 386 6.62 -28.40 24.12
C LEU A 386 7.12 -29.69 23.45
N VAL A 387 6.63 -30.84 23.90
CA VAL A 387 6.99 -32.17 23.39
C VAL A 387 5.74 -32.92 23.00
N ARG A 388 5.74 -33.53 21.82
CA ARG A 388 4.59 -34.33 21.39
C ARG A 388 4.54 -35.67 22.14
N ASN A 389 3.35 -36.04 22.61
CA ASN A 389 3.12 -37.30 23.31
C ASN A 389 1.78 -37.92 22.86
N GLY A 390 1.84 -38.65 21.74
CA GLY A 390 0.65 -39.24 21.12
C GLY A 390 -0.28 -38.17 20.56
N ASP A 391 -1.55 -38.19 21.00
CA ASP A 391 -2.59 -37.24 20.58
C ASP A 391 -2.59 -35.94 21.40
N CYS A 392 -1.63 -35.78 22.33
CA CYS A 392 -1.50 -34.60 23.19
C CYS A 392 -0.11 -33.96 23.04
N THR A 393 -0.04 -32.68 23.35
CA THR A 393 1.22 -31.93 23.51
C THR A 393 1.49 -31.75 25.00
N VAL A 394 2.73 -31.96 25.43
CA VAL A 394 3.14 -31.79 26.83
C VAL A 394 4.12 -30.63 26.93
N ALA A 395 3.80 -29.63 27.74
CA ALA A 395 4.75 -28.57 28.08
C ALA A 395 5.57 -29.02 29.31
N VAL A 396 6.89 -29.04 29.17
CA VAL A 396 7.85 -29.53 30.18
C VAL A 396 8.79 -28.40 30.58
N CYS A 397 9.07 -28.28 31.88
CA CYS A 397 10.03 -27.31 32.40
C CYS A 397 11.48 -27.81 32.22
N ASP A 398 12.39 -26.95 31.77
CA ASP A 398 13.77 -27.32 31.43
C ASP A 398 14.75 -27.26 32.63
N GLU A 399 14.37 -26.66 33.76
CA GLU A 399 15.28 -26.49 34.90
C GLU A 399 15.36 -27.69 35.88
N PRO A 400 16.57 -27.97 36.43
CA PRO A 400 16.80 -29.07 37.35
C PRO A 400 16.45 -28.72 38.81
N GLU A 401 15.26 -29.17 39.25
CA GLU A 401 14.67 -29.05 40.61
C GLU A 401 14.45 -27.63 41.18
N PRO A 402 13.30 -27.37 41.84
CA PRO A 402 12.26 -28.32 42.24
C PRO A 402 11.18 -28.59 41.17
N TRP A 403 11.24 -27.93 40.01
CA TRP A 403 10.18 -27.96 39.00
C TRP A 403 10.46 -28.90 37.81
N SER A 404 11.52 -29.70 37.87
CA SER A 404 11.95 -30.61 36.78
C SER A 404 10.94 -31.70 36.41
N GLU A 405 9.91 -31.91 37.23
CA GLU A 405 8.82 -32.84 36.95
C GLU A 405 7.49 -32.14 36.60
N LEU A 406 7.50 -30.82 36.38
CA LEU A 406 6.32 -30.09 35.94
C LEU A 406 5.99 -30.41 34.49
N GLU A 407 4.81 -30.98 34.26
CA GLU A 407 4.29 -31.29 32.92
C GLU A 407 2.84 -30.82 32.79
N LEU A 408 2.53 -29.95 31.81
CA LEU A 408 1.14 -29.59 31.46
C LEU A 408 0.72 -30.37 30.21
N LYS A 409 -0.42 -31.08 30.28
CA LYS A 409 -0.96 -31.86 29.16
C LYS A 409 -2.02 -31.07 28.41
N LEU A 410 -1.68 -30.66 27.19
CA LEU A 410 -2.57 -30.00 26.24
C LEU A 410 -3.21 -31.08 25.34
N ASP A 411 -4.49 -31.37 25.56
CA ASP A 411 -5.25 -32.30 24.72
C ASP A 411 -5.76 -31.65 23.43
N SER A 412 -6.39 -32.44 22.57
CA SER A 412 -6.91 -31.96 21.27
C SER A 412 -7.88 -30.78 21.39
N GLY A 413 -8.64 -30.68 22.48
CA GLY A 413 -9.56 -29.56 22.71
C GLY A 413 -8.79 -28.27 22.99
N ILE A 414 -7.77 -28.36 23.86
CA ILE A 414 -6.90 -27.24 24.20
C ILE A 414 -6.07 -26.82 22.97
N ILE A 415 -5.51 -27.79 22.23
CA ILE A 415 -4.76 -27.54 21.00
C ILE A 415 -5.61 -26.78 19.98
N ASN A 416 -6.86 -27.19 19.77
CA ASN A 416 -7.76 -26.49 18.85
C ASN A 416 -8.02 -25.05 19.31
N ALA A 417 -8.27 -24.82 20.60
CA ALA A 417 -8.44 -23.47 21.14
C ALA A 417 -7.17 -22.61 20.96
N LEU A 418 -5.99 -23.20 21.20
CA LEU A 418 -4.71 -22.52 21.00
C LEU A 418 -4.46 -22.16 19.54
N ILE A 419 -4.74 -23.05 18.59
CA ILE A 419 -4.62 -22.76 17.15
C ILE A 419 -5.47 -21.54 16.78
N GLN A 420 -6.69 -21.45 17.30
CA GLN A 420 -7.59 -20.31 17.03
C GLN A 420 -7.06 -18.99 17.62
N ILE A 421 -6.52 -19.05 18.85
CA ILE A 421 -5.91 -17.89 19.51
C ILE A 421 -4.65 -17.44 18.75
N ILE A 422 -3.82 -18.39 18.31
CA ILE A 422 -2.63 -18.16 17.49
C ILE A 422 -3.02 -17.47 16.18
N ASP A 423 -4.03 -17.96 15.47
CA ASP A 423 -4.48 -17.34 14.22
C ASP A 423 -5.00 -15.91 14.43
N THR A 424 -5.71 -15.68 15.53
CA THR A 424 -6.19 -14.34 15.87
C THR A 424 -5.04 -13.41 16.24
N GLN A 425 -4.05 -13.88 17.00
CA GLN A 425 -2.88 -13.08 17.35
C GLN A 425 -1.98 -12.78 16.15
N ARG A 426 -1.81 -13.74 15.23
CA ARG A 426 -1.12 -13.52 13.94
C ARG A 426 -1.78 -12.39 13.18
N PHE A 427 -3.11 -12.44 13.07
CA PHE A 427 -3.88 -11.40 12.42
C PHE A 427 -3.68 -10.02 13.08
N LEU A 428 -3.77 -9.93 14.40
CA LEU A 428 -3.60 -8.66 15.12
C LEU A 428 -2.19 -8.05 14.94
N LEU A 429 -1.14 -8.89 14.92
CA LEU A 429 0.23 -8.43 14.64
C LEU A 429 0.37 -7.91 13.20
N LEU A 430 -0.28 -8.56 12.23
CA LEU A 430 -0.32 -8.09 10.83
C LEU A 430 -1.12 -6.77 10.71
N CYS A 431 -2.24 -6.63 11.41
CA CYS A 431 -3.04 -5.40 11.40
C CYS A 431 -2.31 -4.21 12.01
N ASP A 432 -1.57 -4.37 13.12
CA ASP A 432 -0.78 -3.26 13.65
C ASP A 432 0.38 -2.90 12.73
N SER A 433 0.96 -3.90 12.05
CA SER A 433 1.91 -3.63 10.98
C SER A 433 1.24 -2.78 9.89
N TYR A 434 0.03 -3.15 9.45
CA TYR A 434 -0.75 -2.38 8.47
C TYR A 434 -1.07 -0.96 8.94
N ARG A 435 -1.50 -0.78 10.19
CA ARG A 435 -1.78 0.54 10.77
C ARG A 435 -0.51 1.40 10.84
N ARG A 436 0.62 0.82 11.26
CA ARG A 436 1.91 1.52 11.24
C ARG A 436 2.36 1.87 9.83
N LEU A 437 2.01 1.06 8.85
CA LEU A 437 2.27 1.33 7.44
C LEU A 437 1.41 2.49 6.93
N ASP A 438 0.14 2.58 7.33
CA ASP A 438 -0.70 3.73 7.00
C ASP A 438 -0.22 5.00 7.72
N ASP A 439 0.11 4.92 9.01
CA ASP A 439 0.74 6.02 9.77
C ASP A 439 2.06 6.47 9.10
N PHE A 440 2.86 5.53 8.59
CA PHE A 440 4.11 5.81 7.88
C PHE A 440 3.86 6.40 6.49
N ARG A 441 2.85 5.95 5.75
CA ARG A 441 2.48 6.53 4.45
C ARG A 441 1.96 7.95 4.58
N GLU A 442 1.20 8.24 5.64
CA GLU A 442 0.85 9.62 6.00
C GLU A 442 2.10 10.44 6.33
N TRP A 443 3.03 9.86 7.07
CA TRP A 443 4.33 10.48 7.36
C TRP A 443 5.18 10.67 6.10
N GLN A 444 5.15 9.75 5.14
CA GLN A 444 5.88 9.83 3.88
C GLN A 444 5.25 10.90 2.98
N LYS A 445 3.93 10.97 2.88
CA LYS A 445 3.25 12.10 2.21
C LYS A 445 3.64 13.44 2.82
N ASP A 446 3.78 13.52 4.15
CA ASP A 446 4.29 14.70 4.84
C ASP A 446 5.78 14.92 4.58
N ALA A 447 6.60 13.86 4.51
CA ALA A 447 8.03 13.93 4.24
C ALA A 447 8.34 14.34 2.80
N ASP A 448 7.65 13.76 1.81
CA ASP A 448 7.71 14.10 0.39
C ASP A 448 7.25 15.55 0.18
N SER A 449 6.16 15.95 0.83
CA SER A 449 5.73 17.36 0.89
C SER A 449 6.84 18.25 1.45
N ARG A 450 7.53 17.83 2.51
CA ARG A 450 8.61 18.60 3.15
C ARG A 450 9.93 18.58 2.37
N VAL A 451 10.21 17.53 1.60
CA VAL A 451 11.33 17.46 0.66
C VAL A 451 11.06 18.38 -0.52
N ARG A 452 9.82 18.38 -1.04
CA ARG A 452 9.33 19.33 -2.05
C ARG A 452 9.45 20.78 -1.56
N GLU A 453 8.97 21.06 -0.35
CA GLU A 453 9.13 22.36 0.32
C GLU A 453 10.61 22.72 0.58
N SER A 454 11.49 21.74 0.81
CA SER A 454 12.93 21.97 1.04
C SER A 454 13.70 22.20 -0.27
N MET A 455 13.26 21.58 -1.37
CA MET A 455 13.74 21.88 -2.73
C MET A 455 13.32 23.30 -3.15
N GLU A 456 12.08 23.70 -2.81
CA GLU A 456 11.59 25.07 -2.99
C GLU A 456 12.30 26.08 -2.05
N ALA A 457 12.62 25.69 -0.80
CA ALA A 457 13.28 26.57 0.17
C ALA A 457 14.80 26.73 -0.03
N GLY A 458 15.43 25.91 -0.88
CA GLY A 458 16.79 26.10 -1.37
C GLY A 458 16.98 27.38 -2.20
N GLU A 459 15.90 27.98 -2.68
CA GLU A 459 15.89 29.19 -3.50
C GLU A 459 15.89 30.48 -2.67
N THR A 460 16.98 30.74 -1.94
CA THR A 460 17.32 32.13 -1.59
C THR A 460 18.78 32.44 -1.86
N ALA A 461 19.17 32.44 -3.14
CA ALA A 461 20.45 33.02 -3.56
C ALA A 461 20.39 33.70 -4.94
N VAL A 462 20.20 35.02 -4.89
CA VAL A 462 20.74 36.04 -5.80
C VAL A 462 20.42 35.88 -7.29
N THR A 463 19.41 36.64 -7.73
CA THR A 463 19.15 36.98 -9.13
C THR A 463 20.35 37.69 -9.76
N GLU A 464 21.04 37.01 -10.68
CA GLU A 464 21.78 37.66 -11.77
C GLU A 464 20.93 37.64 -13.05
N PRO A 465 21.00 38.67 -13.91
CA PRO A 465 20.09 38.83 -15.03
C PRO A 465 20.35 37.79 -16.12
N VAL A 466 19.26 37.12 -16.53
CA VAL A 466 19.16 36.24 -17.70
C VAL A 466 19.76 36.92 -18.94
N PRO A 467 20.59 36.23 -19.75
CA PRO A 467 21.02 36.76 -21.03
C PRO A 467 19.81 36.76 -22.00
N GLU A 468 19.42 37.93 -22.49
CA GLU A 468 18.38 38.11 -23.50
C GLU A 468 18.61 37.14 -24.68
N CYS A 469 17.69 36.19 -24.85
CA CYS A 469 17.60 35.40 -26.08
C CYS A 469 17.01 36.31 -27.17
N ASP A 470 17.70 36.51 -28.29
CA ASP A 470 17.21 37.32 -29.42
C ASP A 470 16.01 36.70 -30.18
N HIS A 471 15.40 35.64 -29.63
CA HIS A 471 14.23 34.91 -30.12
C HIS A 471 14.18 34.74 -31.65
N GLU A 472 15.12 33.97 -32.20
CA GLU A 472 15.10 33.59 -33.61
C GLU A 472 14.15 32.39 -33.79
N PHE A 473 12.89 32.71 -34.12
CA PHE A 473 11.80 31.75 -34.29
C PHE A 473 11.82 31.07 -35.66
N GLU A 474 11.63 29.74 -35.67
CA GLU A 474 11.38 28.98 -36.89
C GLU A 474 9.99 28.37 -36.91
N LEU A 475 9.45 28.18 -38.12
CA LEU A 475 8.13 27.62 -38.32
C LEU A 475 8.10 26.16 -37.88
N LEU A 476 7.27 25.86 -36.87
CA LEU A 476 7.10 24.50 -36.36
C LEU A 476 5.92 23.82 -37.06
N LYS A 477 4.74 24.47 -37.12
CA LYS A 477 3.51 23.90 -37.69
C LYS A 477 2.54 25.00 -38.13
N GLU A 478 1.90 24.81 -39.28
CA GLU A 478 0.79 25.67 -39.74
C GLU A 478 -0.55 24.95 -39.55
N HIS A 479 -1.50 25.63 -38.93
CA HIS A 479 -2.89 25.20 -38.78
C HIS A 479 -3.84 26.17 -39.51
N LYS A 480 -5.11 25.77 -39.71
CA LYS A 480 -6.11 26.61 -40.41
C LYS A 480 -6.45 27.94 -39.71
N LYS A 481 -6.13 28.07 -38.41
CA LYS A 481 -6.49 29.22 -37.56
C LYS A 481 -5.31 29.92 -36.88
N TYR A 482 -4.10 29.36 -36.94
CA TYR A 482 -2.91 29.95 -36.33
C TYR A 482 -1.65 29.23 -36.82
N THR A 483 -0.51 29.86 -36.59
CA THR A 483 0.83 29.34 -36.92
C THR A 483 1.68 29.28 -35.67
N VAL A 484 2.35 28.14 -35.45
CA VAL A 484 3.22 27.92 -34.29
C VAL A 484 4.67 28.05 -34.73
N TYR A 485 5.42 28.86 -34.00
CA TYR A 485 6.85 29.01 -34.15
C TYR A 485 7.59 28.50 -32.92
N LYS A 486 8.80 27.97 -33.11
CA LYS A 486 9.69 27.52 -32.03
C LYS A 486 10.99 28.31 -32.07
N CYS A 487 11.45 28.82 -30.94
CA CYS A 487 12.75 29.48 -30.88
C CYS A 487 13.87 28.44 -31.05
N ARG A 488 14.78 28.69 -31.98
CA ARG A 488 15.92 27.79 -32.26
C ARG A 488 16.90 27.62 -31.09
N ARG A 489 16.85 28.51 -30.10
CA ARG A 489 17.83 28.56 -29.00
C ARG A 489 17.26 28.13 -27.66
N CYS A 490 16.10 28.65 -27.24
CA CYS A 490 15.50 28.32 -25.95
C CYS A 490 14.31 27.36 -26.06
N GLY A 491 13.90 26.95 -27.26
CA GLY A 491 12.76 26.03 -27.43
C GLY A 491 11.38 26.65 -27.17
N GLU A 492 11.32 27.86 -26.63
CA GLU A 492 10.10 28.63 -26.37
C GLU A 492 9.24 28.73 -27.63
N THR A 493 7.95 28.44 -27.50
CA THR A 493 7.02 28.43 -28.63
C THR A 493 6.13 29.66 -28.62
N ARG A 494 5.85 30.20 -29.80
CA ARG A 494 5.02 31.37 -30.01
C ARG A 494 3.90 31.04 -30.98
N LYS A 495 2.66 31.25 -30.55
CA LYS A 495 1.45 31.09 -31.37
C LYS A 495 1.04 32.45 -31.95
N GLU A 496 0.91 32.54 -33.27
CA GLU A 496 0.31 33.69 -33.97
C GLU A 496 -1.00 33.26 -34.61
N PHE A 497 -2.11 33.87 -34.16
CA PHE A 497 -3.48 33.59 -34.63
C PHE A 497 -3.79 34.29 -35.96
#